data_AF-A0A9N8J4Z0-F1
#
_entry.id   AF-A0A9N8J4Z0-F1
#
_cell.length_a   1.000
_cell.length_b   1.000
_cell.length_c   1.000
_cell.angle_alpha   90.00
_cell.angle_beta   90.00
_cell.angle_gamma   90.00
#
_symmetry.space_group_name_H-M   'P 1'
#
loop_
_entity.id
_entity.type
_entity.pdbx_description
1 polymer ?
#
loop_
_entity_poly.entity_id
_entity_poly.type
_entity_poly.pdbx_seq_one_letter_code
_entity_poly.pdbx_strand_id
1 'polypeptide(L)'
;MKKTIYKLFTKLGYRIENKKKDQKRRLLFLSKFNIEKGLQLAVKGFPFIQSLNGLYDDLKLIDYKDGILLEFENLKIYVETFEEILIVNEIFVKMDYNFFFNEKIVLIDIGTNIGIASLFFSRINNIEKIYAFEPVEDTYKQALLNFTLNKDILKVSDFKNYGLGKNERKEVFLFNKNVKGNTGVRGKMSSSFDSSQVVEKEVLIKNASSEIERIKKENPFSKIVVKMDCEGAEYEIFEDLEQSNCIQNIDCFLLEWHDKGSKPINKVLEENGFGYFSQNLSHNTGMIYAYKNKI
;
A
#
# COMPACT_ATOMS: atom_id res chain seq x y z
N MET A 1 29.23 29.77 22.69
CA MET A 1 27.78 29.48 22.66
C MET A 1 27.37 28.42 21.64
N LYS A 2 27.46 28.65 20.31
CA LYS A 2 26.98 27.68 19.29
C LYS A 2 27.61 26.27 19.37
N LYS A 3 28.92 26.16 19.61
CA LYS A 3 29.61 24.85 19.76
C LYS A 3 29.22 24.09 21.03
N THR A 4 28.97 24.80 22.13
CA THR A 4 28.56 24.22 23.42
C THR A 4 27.14 23.67 23.34
N ILE A 5 26.23 24.44 22.72
CA ILE A 5 24.85 24.03 22.44
C ILE A 5 24.84 22.82 21.49
N TYR A 6 25.62 22.86 20.41
CA TYR A 6 25.75 21.72 19.49
C TYR A 6 26.21 20.45 20.21
N LYS A 7 27.28 20.52 21.00
CA LYS A 7 27.77 19.37 21.79
C LYS A 7 26.74 18.85 22.80
N LEU A 8 25.96 19.74 23.43
CA LEU A 8 24.91 19.36 24.37
C LEU A 8 23.79 18.59 23.68
N PHE A 9 23.26 19.11 22.57
CA PHE A 9 22.21 18.43 21.80
C PHE A 9 22.69 17.11 21.20
N THR A 10 23.92 17.04 20.68
CA THR A 10 24.48 15.78 20.15
C THR A 10 24.66 14.73 21.24
N LYS A 11 25.06 15.12 22.47
CA LYS A 11 25.11 14.19 23.62
C LYS A 11 23.74 13.65 24.03
N LEU A 12 22.68 14.42 23.79
CA LEU A 12 21.30 14.04 24.04
C LEU A 12 20.67 13.26 22.86
N GLY A 13 21.45 12.88 21.86
CA GLY A 13 20.98 12.15 20.67
C GLY A 13 20.35 13.04 19.58
N TYR A 14 20.33 14.36 19.77
CA TYR A 14 19.76 15.30 18.80
C TYR A 14 20.81 15.79 17.80
N ARG A 15 20.43 15.79 16.52
CA ARG A 15 21.21 16.37 15.43
C ARG A 15 20.72 17.78 15.11
N ILE A 16 21.59 18.78 15.21
CA ILE A 16 21.27 20.14 14.76
C ILE A 16 21.59 20.24 13.27
N GLU A 17 20.57 20.45 12.44
CA GLU A 17 20.72 20.67 11.00
C GLU A 17 20.41 22.12 10.61
N ASN A 18 21.22 22.66 9.71
CA ASN A 18 20.95 23.96 9.11
C ASN A 18 19.97 23.77 7.95
N LYS A 19 18.72 24.23 8.12
CA LYS A 19 17.64 24.07 7.12
C LYS A 19 18.03 24.56 5.72
N LYS A 20 18.74 25.69 5.59
CA LYS A 20 19.20 26.20 4.28
C LYS A 20 20.24 25.26 3.65
N LYS A 21 21.16 24.72 4.46
CA LYS A 21 22.16 23.75 4.00
C LYS A 21 21.50 22.42 3.58
N ASP A 22 20.51 21.95 4.34
CA ASP A 22 19.75 20.75 4.01
C ASP A 22 18.98 20.93 2.70
N GLN A 23 18.23 22.02 2.55
CA GLN A 23 17.51 22.32 1.32
C GLN A 23 18.45 22.38 0.10
N LYS A 24 19.62 23.03 0.23
CA LYS A 24 20.63 23.07 -0.84
C LYS A 24 21.14 21.68 -1.19
N ARG A 25 21.35 20.80 -0.20
CA ARG A 25 21.74 19.41 -0.40
C ARG A 25 20.67 18.63 -1.17
N ARG A 26 19.40 18.78 -0.79
CA ARG A 26 18.27 18.11 -1.46
C ARG A 26 18.17 18.53 -2.92
N LEU A 27 18.21 19.84 -3.18
CA LEU A 27 18.16 20.39 -4.54
C LEU A 27 19.34 19.93 -5.40
N LEU A 28 20.56 19.91 -4.84
CA LEU A 28 21.74 19.42 -5.55
C LEU A 28 21.65 17.94 -5.93
N PHE A 29 21.06 17.12 -5.06
CA PHE A 29 20.83 15.72 -5.39
C PHE A 29 19.76 15.57 -6.48
N LEU A 30 18.64 16.31 -6.35
CA LEU A 30 17.51 16.21 -7.27
C LEU A 30 17.82 16.80 -8.65
N SER A 31 18.77 17.73 -8.77
CA SER A 31 19.14 18.34 -10.05
C SER A 31 19.64 17.34 -11.08
N LYS A 32 20.12 16.15 -10.67
CA LYS A 32 20.53 15.10 -11.60
C LYS A 32 19.38 14.50 -12.41
N PHE A 33 18.14 14.65 -11.94
CA PHE A 33 16.96 14.11 -12.60
C PHE A 33 16.29 15.11 -13.57
N ASN A 34 16.74 16.36 -13.62
CA ASN A 34 16.21 17.40 -14.53
C ASN A 34 14.67 17.58 -14.47
N ILE A 35 14.06 17.44 -13.28
CA ILE A 35 12.63 17.70 -13.06
C ILE A 35 12.40 19.17 -12.68
N GLU A 36 11.34 19.77 -13.23
CA GLU A 36 10.94 21.15 -12.95
C GLU A 36 9.58 21.20 -12.26
N LYS A 37 8.54 20.63 -12.87
CA LYS A 37 7.16 20.69 -12.37
C LYS A 37 7.01 19.91 -11.06
N GLY A 38 7.55 18.70 -11.03
CA GLY A 38 7.51 17.80 -9.89
C GLY A 38 8.54 18.10 -8.80
N LEU A 39 9.37 19.15 -8.94
CA LEU A 39 10.48 19.42 -8.03
C LEU A 39 10.00 19.62 -6.58
N GLN A 40 8.88 20.32 -6.36
CA GLN A 40 8.36 20.52 -5.01
C GLN A 40 7.94 19.21 -4.34
N LEU A 41 7.27 18.34 -5.10
CA LEU A 41 6.88 17.01 -4.65
C LEU A 41 8.13 16.17 -4.32
N ALA A 42 9.13 16.18 -5.21
CA ALA A 42 10.38 15.46 -5.01
C ALA A 42 11.19 15.97 -3.79
N VAL A 43 11.19 17.29 -3.53
CA VAL A 43 11.83 17.86 -2.34
C VAL A 43 11.13 17.40 -1.05
N LYS A 44 9.79 17.32 -1.05
CA LYS A 44 9.01 16.77 0.08
C LYS A 44 9.34 15.28 0.29
N GLY A 45 9.30 14.49 -0.78
CA GLY A 45 9.60 13.05 -0.79
C GLY A 45 11.08 12.70 -0.74
N PHE A 46 11.98 13.68 -0.59
CA PHE A 46 13.42 13.51 -0.76
C PHE A 46 14.02 12.32 0.02
N PRO A 47 13.73 12.09 1.32
CA PRO A 47 14.32 10.97 2.05
C PRO A 47 14.01 9.62 1.40
N PHE A 48 12.79 9.45 0.88
CA PHE A 48 12.33 8.21 0.26
C PHE A 48 12.89 8.03 -1.14
N ILE A 49 12.96 9.10 -1.93
CA ILE A 49 13.60 9.12 -3.25
C ILE A 49 15.09 8.79 -3.10
N GLN A 50 15.74 9.34 -2.07
CA GLN A 50 17.14 9.05 -1.79
C GLN A 50 17.35 7.57 -1.45
N SER A 51 16.50 6.99 -0.60
CA SER A 51 16.56 5.56 -0.29
C SER A 51 16.30 4.69 -1.51
N LEU A 52 15.32 5.05 -2.36
CA LEU A 52 15.03 4.33 -3.59
C LEU A 52 16.22 4.36 -4.55
N ASN A 53 16.84 5.53 -4.75
CA ASN A 53 18.06 5.66 -5.55
C ASN A 53 19.25 4.89 -4.96
N GLY A 54 19.26 4.63 -3.65
CA GLY A 54 20.31 3.85 -3.01
C GLY A 54 20.22 2.35 -3.33
N LEU A 55 19.06 1.88 -3.77
CA LEU A 55 18.83 0.47 -4.14
C LEU A 55 18.76 0.28 -5.66
N TYR A 56 18.20 1.26 -6.38
CA TYR A 56 17.97 1.18 -7.82
C TYR A 56 18.79 2.26 -8.53
N ASP A 57 19.95 1.85 -9.06
CA ASP A 57 20.90 2.74 -9.74
C ASP A 57 20.33 3.34 -11.03
N ASP A 58 19.33 2.69 -11.62
CA ASP A 58 18.64 3.11 -12.84
C ASP A 58 17.45 4.05 -12.58
N LEU A 59 17.23 4.47 -11.33
CA LEU A 59 16.13 5.36 -10.97
C LEU A 59 16.15 6.64 -11.81
N LYS A 60 15.00 6.96 -12.39
CA LYS A 60 14.72 8.24 -13.05
C LYS A 60 13.46 8.86 -12.45
N LEU A 61 13.46 10.18 -12.39
CA LEU A 61 12.27 10.99 -12.11
C LEU A 61 11.99 11.80 -13.37
N ILE A 62 10.76 11.73 -13.87
CA ILE A 62 10.35 12.42 -15.09
C ILE A 62 9.10 13.25 -14.77
N ASP A 63 9.07 14.52 -15.17
CA ASP A 63 7.86 15.32 -15.07
C ASP A 63 6.74 14.68 -15.92
N TYR A 64 5.61 14.37 -15.28
CA TYR A 64 4.50 13.72 -15.95
C TYR A 64 3.19 14.23 -15.39
N LYS A 65 2.33 14.78 -16.26
CA LYS A 65 1.06 15.41 -15.84
C LYS A 65 1.28 16.42 -14.70
N ASP A 66 0.59 16.23 -13.58
CA ASP A 66 0.65 17.09 -12.39
C ASP A 66 1.62 16.56 -11.31
N GLY A 67 2.29 15.44 -11.59
CA GLY A 67 3.19 14.76 -10.66
C GLY A 67 4.51 14.35 -11.30
N ILE A 68 5.08 13.25 -10.81
CA ILE A 68 6.32 12.65 -11.33
C ILE A 68 6.10 11.19 -11.68
N LEU A 69 6.76 10.75 -12.74
CA LEU A 69 6.93 9.33 -13.04
C LEU A 69 8.24 8.85 -12.42
N LEU A 70 8.15 7.88 -11.52
CA LEU A 70 9.30 7.13 -11.00
C LEU A 70 9.54 5.95 -11.95
N GLU A 71 10.70 5.91 -12.60
CA GLU A 71 11.11 4.77 -13.43
C GLU A 71 12.32 4.06 -12.82
N PHE A 72 12.24 2.75 -12.57
CA PHE A 72 13.33 1.90 -12.06
C PHE A 72 12.98 0.42 -12.30
N GLU A 73 13.96 -0.46 -12.54
CA GLU A 73 13.74 -1.90 -12.81
C GLU A 73 12.65 -2.18 -13.87
N ASN A 74 12.62 -1.38 -14.94
CA ASN A 74 11.57 -1.41 -15.99
C ASN A 74 10.14 -1.14 -15.50
N LEU A 75 9.96 -0.68 -14.27
CA LEU A 75 8.69 -0.15 -13.77
C LEU A 75 8.54 1.33 -14.07
N LYS A 76 7.28 1.76 -14.17
CA LYS A 76 6.88 3.16 -14.35
C LYS A 76 5.72 3.48 -13.42
N ILE A 77 5.97 4.19 -12.32
CA ILE A 77 4.95 4.50 -11.31
C ILE A 77 4.70 5.99 -11.29
N TYR A 78 3.50 6.41 -11.70
CA TYR A 78 3.06 7.79 -11.64
C TYR A 78 2.53 8.12 -10.24
N VAL A 79 3.16 9.11 -9.62
CA VAL A 79 2.83 9.61 -8.28
C VAL A 79 2.60 11.12 -8.29
N GLU A 80 1.61 11.56 -7.54
CA GLU A 80 1.13 12.95 -7.42
C GLU A 80 1.37 13.52 -6.01
N THR A 81 1.53 12.64 -5.01
CA THR A 81 1.55 13.03 -3.61
C THR A 81 2.77 12.51 -2.87
N PHE A 82 3.09 13.16 -1.76
CA PHE A 82 4.17 12.72 -0.87
C PHE A 82 3.91 11.33 -0.29
N GLU A 83 2.65 11.05 0.04
CA GLU A 83 2.21 9.76 0.56
C GLU A 83 2.43 8.64 -0.46
N GLU A 84 2.11 8.86 -1.72
CA GLU A 84 2.35 7.87 -2.78
C GLU A 84 3.85 7.54 -2.91
N ILE A 85 4.74 8.52 -2.72
CA ILE A 85 6.20 8.29 -2.67
C ILE A 85 6.61 7.49 -1.42
N LEU A 86 5.99 7.76 -0.27
CA LEU A 86 6.19 6.99 0.95
C LEU A 86 5.77 5.52 0.75
N ILE A 87 4.61 5.26 0.15
CA ILE A 87 4.11 3.91 -0.13
C ILE A 87 5.05 3.17 -1.10
N VAL A 88 5.58 3.86 -2.13
CA VAL A 88 6.63 3.27 -2.99
C VAL A 88 7.85 2.86 -2.16
N ASN A 89 8.24 3.65 -1.16
CA ASN A 89 9.36 3.31 -0.30
C ASN A 89 9.07 2.10 0.60
N GLU A 90 7.90 2.04 1.21
CA GLU A 90 7.45 0.92 2.04
C GLU A 90 7.50 -0.40 1.25
N ILE A 91 6.98 -0.38 0.03
CA ILE A 91 6.87 -1.59 -0.77
C ILE A 91 8.21 -1.99 -1.42
N PHE A 92 8.96 -1.04 -1.99
CA PHE A 92 10.16 -1.34 -2.79
C PHE A 92 11.49 -1.17 -2.04
N VAL A 93 11.49 -0.55 -0.86
CA VAL A 93 12.71 -0.35 -0.05
C VAL A 93 12.61 -1.10 1.28
N LYS A 94 11.51 -0.94 2.01
CA LYS A 94 11.32 -1.67 3.28
C LYS A 94 10.87 -3.12 3.07
N MET A 95 10.33 -3.41 1.88
CA MET A 95 9.91 -4.75 1.48
C MET A 95 8.77 -5.28 2.36
N ASP A 96 7.84 -4.40 2.75
CA ASP A 96 6.76 -4.68 3.73
C ASP A 96 5.81 -5.80 3.28
N TYR A 97 5.76 -6.12 1.98
CA TYR A 97 4.97 -7.25 1.47
C TYR A 97 5.80 -8.36 0.83
N ASN A 98 7.11 -8.38 1.07
CA ASN A 98 7.98 -9.40 0.47
C ASN A 98 7.73 -10.76 1.13
N PHE A 99 7.43 -11.76 0.29
CA PHE A 99 7.14 -13.11 0.73
C PHE A 99 7.59 -14.12 -0.33
N PHE A 100 7.66 -15.39 0.04
CA PHE A 100 8.11 -16.46 -0.84
C PHE A 100 7.21 -17.69 -0.72
N PHE A 101 6.79 -18.22 -1.87
CA PHE A 101 6.21 -19.57 -2.01
C PHE A 101 6.95 -20.27 -3.15
N ASN A 102 6.97 -21.60 -3.11
CA ASN A 102 7.44 -22.40 -4.25
C ASN A 102 6.31 -22.67 -5.25
N GLU A 103 5.07 -22.68 -4.75
CA GLU A 103 3.86 -22.97 -5.51
C GLU A 103 3.42 -21.76 -6.34
N LYS A 104 2.56 -22.03 -7.32
CA LYS A 104 1.83 -21.03 -8.08
C LYS A 104 0.85 -20.27 -7.19
N ILE A 105 0.81 -18.95 -7.33
CA ILE A 105 -0.01 -18.06 -6.52
C ILE A 105 -1.01 -17.31 -7.41
N VAL A 106 -2.22 -17.18 -6.89
CA VAL A 106 -3.16 -16.13 -7.26
C VAL A 106 -3.25 -15.15 -6.10
N LEU A 107 -2.96 -13.89 -6.40
CA LEU A 107 -3.01 -12.81 -5.41
C LEU A 107 -4.36 -12.09 -5.49
N ILE A 108 -4.91 -11.76 -4.33
CA ILE A 108 -6.05 -10.88 -4.15
C ILE A 108 -5.54 -9.62 -3.44
N ASP A 109 -5.57 -8.47 -4.11
CA ASP A 109 -5.12 -7.16 -3.60
C ASP A 109 -6.35 -6.33 -3.19
N ILE A 110 -6.64 -6.31 -1.90
CA ILE A 110 -7.76 -5.56 -1.31
C ILE A 110 -7.23 -4.21 -0.81
N GLY A 111 -7.80 -3.12 -1.33
CA GLY A 111 -7.28 -1.77 -1.14
C GLY A 111 -6.06 -1.54 -2.04
N THR A 112 -6.27 -1.72 -3.35
CA THR A 112 -5.21 -1.63 -4.37
C THR A 112 -4.56 -0.24 -4.42
N ASN A 113 -5.25 0.80 -3.94
CA ASN A 113 -4.80 2.19 -4.01
C ASN A 113 -4.43 2.54 -5.46
N ILE A 114 -3.34 3.26 -5.70
CA ILE A 114 -2.83 3.61 -7.04
C ILE A 114 -2.05 2.46 -7.71
N GLY A 115 -2.17 1.22 -7.21
CA GLY A 115 -1.64 0.02 -7.85
C GLY A 115 -0.17 -0.33 -7.54
N ILE A 116 0.47 0.35 -6.58
CA ILE A 116 1.90 0.15 -6.26
C ILE A 116 2.19 -1.30 -5.84
N ALA A 117 1.38 -1.87 -4.93
CA ALA A 117 1.54 -3.24 -4.46
C ALA A 117 1.31 -4.25 -5.60
N SER A 118 0.22 -4.13 -6.34
CA SER A 118 -0.06 -4.94 -7.53
C SER A 118 1.10 -4.93 -8.56
N LEU A 119 1.74 -3.78 -8.79
CA LEU A 119 2.92 -3.69 -9.67
C LEU A 119 4.15 -4.39 -9.07
N PHE A 120 4.39 -4.24 -7.76
CA PHE A 120 5.44 -4.97 -7.07
C PHE A 120 5.29 -6.49 -7.24
N PHE A 121 4.09 -7.02 -6.98
CA PHE A 121 3.81 -8.45 -7.11
C PHE A 121 3.81 -8.95 -8.54
N SER A 122 3.49 -8.10 -9.52
CA SER A 122 3.55 -8.46 -10.94
C SER A 122 4.95 -8.91 -11.38
N ARG A 123 6.00 -8.48 -10.67
CA ARG A 123 7.39 -8.90 -10.93
C ARG A 123 7.77 -10.25 -10.34
N ILE A 124 6.94 -10.82 -9.45
CA ILE A 124 7.25 -12.08 -8.79
C ILE A 124 6.86 -13.24 -9.70
N ASN A 125 7.80 -14.13 -9.99
CA ASN A 125 7.64 -15.17 -11.02
C ASN A 125 6.46 -16.12 -10.78
N ASN A 126 6.22 -16.55 -9.54
CA ASN A 126 5.18 -17.53 -9.22
C ASN A 126 3.80 -16.91 -8.99
N ILE A 127 3.65 -15.58 -9.03
CA ILE A 127 2.35 -14.93 -9.17
C ILE A 127 1.85 -15.19 -10.59
N GLU A 128 0.73 -15.88 -10.74
CA GLU A 128 0.09 -16.14 -12.04
C GLU A 128 -0.88 -15.03 -12.42
N LYS A 129 -1.66 -14.57 -11.44
CA LYS A 129 -2.71 -13.57 -11.62
C LYS A 129 -2.88 -12.74 -10.36
N ILE A 130 -3.32 -11.50 -10.55
CA ILE A 130 -3.71 -10.59 -9.49
C ILE A 130 -5.15 -10.13 -9.75
N TYR A 131 -5.99 -10.27 -8.72
CA TYR A 131 -7.34 -9.74 -8.66
C TYR A 131 -7.32 -8.56 -7.70
N ALA A 132 -7.72 -7.38 -8.16
CA ALA A 132 -7.52 -6.12 -7.46
C ALA A 132 -8.84 -5.37 -7.23
N PHE A 133 -8.96 -4.69 -6.09
CA PHE A 133 -10.17 -4.01 -5.63
C PHE A 133 -9.84 -2.64 -5.04
N GLU A 134 -10.37 -1.58 -5.66
CA GLU A 134 -10.25 -0.19 -5.19
C GLU A 134 -11.61 0.53 -5.25
N PRO A 135 -12.20 0.90 -4.10
CA PRO A 135 -13.52 1.54 -4.06
C PRO A 135 -13.56 2.96 -4.64
N VAL A 136 -12.51 3.75 -4.48
CA VAL A 136 -12.54 5.18 -4.82
C VAL A 136 -12.20 5.38 -6.29
N GLU A 137 -13.14 5.89 -7.07
CA GLU A 137 -13.01 6.02 -8.53
C GLU A 137 -11.76 6.82 -8.96
N ASP A 138 -11.44 7.92 -8.28
CA ASP A 138 -10.26 8.74 -8.57
C ASP A 138 -8.96 7.96 -8.40
N THR A 139 -8.84 7.21 -7.29
CA THR A 139 -7.70 6.34 -6.98
C THR A 139 -7.62 5.17 -7.97
N TYR A 140 -8.76 4.54 -8.25
CA TYR A 140 -8.89 3.47 -9.24
C TYR A 140 -8.43 3.91 -10.64
N LYS A 141 -8.80 5.11 -11.08
CA LYS A 141 -8.36 5.67 -12.38
C LYS A 141 -6.85 5.90 -12.44
N GLN A 142 -6.23 6.31 -11.34
CA GLN A 142 -4.77 6.43 -11.29
C GLN A 142 -4.08 5.07 -11.30
N ALA A 143 -4.63 4.06 -10.61
CA ALA A 143 -4.14 2.69 -10.70
C ALA A 143 -4.22 2.15 -12.13
N LEU A 144 -5.33 2.38 -12.85
CA LEU A 144 -5.45 2.02 -14.26
C LEU A 144 -4.38 2.66 -15.14
N LEU A 145 -4.04 3.93 -14.87
CA LEU A 145 -2.96 4.61 -15.56
C LEU A 145 -1.61 3.92 -15.27
N ASN A 146 -1.31 3.64 -14.00
CA ASN A 146 -0.10 2.91 -13.61
C ASN A 146 -0.04 1.51 -14.23
N PHE A 147 -1.13 0.76 -14.25
CA PHE A 147 -1.20 -0.53 -14.93
C PHE A 147 -0.97 -0.40 -16.43
N THR A 148 -1.52 0.63 -17.07
CA THR A 148 -1.32 0.90 -18.51
C THR A 148 0.13 1.22 -18.84
N LEU A 149 0.86 1.88 -17.95
CA LEU A 149 2.28 2.20 -18.12
C LEU A 149 3.20 0.98 -17.98
N ASN A 150 2.71 -0.16 -17.49
CA ASN A 150 3.49 -1.36 -17.16
C ASN A 150 2.94 -2.64 -17.80
N LYS A 151 2.26 -2.55 -18.95
CA LYS A 151 1.56 -3.68 -19.58
C LYS A 151 2.43 -4.93 -19.81
N ASP A 152 3.73 -4.75 -20.06
CA ASP A 152 4.63 -5.85 -20.40
C ASP A 152 4.93 -6.79 -19.23
N ILE A 153 4.76 -6.30 -17.99
CA ILE A 153 5.00 -7.07 -16.76
C ILE A 153 3.73 -7.29 -15.94
N LEU A 154 2.65 -6.56 -16.24
CA LEU A 154 1.43 -6.52 -15.45
C LEU A 154 0.76 -7.89 -15.37
N LYS A 155 0.47 -8.35 -14.14
CA LYS A 155 -0.26 -9.60 -13.88
C LYS A 155 -1.68 -9.39 -13.33
N VAL A 156 -2.14 -8.14 -13.26
CA VAL A 156 -3.51 -7.81 -12.88
C VAL A 156 -4.47 -8.26 -13.97
N SER A 157 -5.22 -9.34 -13.70
CA SER A 157 -6.14 -9.97 -14.64
C SER A 157 -7.58 -9.45 -14.51
N ASP A 158 -7.95 -8.98 -13.32
CA ASP A 158 -9.27 -8.43 -13.04
C ASP A 158 -9.13 -7.30 -12.02
N PHE A 159 -9.54 -6.09 -12.39
CA PHE A 159 -9.48 -4.91 -11.54
C PHE A 159 -10.86 -4.29 -11.40
N LYS A 160 -11.32 -4.16 -10.15
CA LYS A 160 -12.69 -3.78 -9.83
C LYS A 160 -12.73 -2.43 -9.11
N ASN A 161 -13.64 -1.55 -9.55
CA ASN A 161 -13.92 -0.29 -8.87
C ASN A 161 -15.01 -0.47 -7.81
N TYR A 162 -14.73 -1.31 -6.82
CA TYR A 162 -15.52 -1.46 -5.60
C TYR A 162 -14.62 -2.00 -4.49
N GLY A 163 -14.99 -1.71 -3.24
CA GLY A 163 -14.34 -2.25 -2.06
C GLY A 163 -14.93 -3.60 -1.68
N LEU A 164 -14.24 -4.33 -0.80
CA LEU A 164 -14.74 -5.56 -0.20
C LEU A 164 -15.09 -5.32 1.26
N GLY A 165 -16.12 -5.99 1.74
CA GLY A 165 -16.62 -5.87 3.11
C GLY A 165 -17.58 -6.99 3.46
N LYS A 166 -18.28 -6.86 4.59
CA LYS A 166 -19.21 -7.90 5.06
C LYS A 166 -20.50 -8.00 4.25
N ASN A 167 -21.09 -6.87 3.90
CA ASN A 167 -22.37 -6.83 3.20
C ASN A 167 -22.28 -5.96 1.97
N GLU A 168 -23.04 -6.32 0.93
CA GLU A 168 -23.21 -5.45 -0.22
C GLU A 168 -23.93 -4.17 0.19
N ARG A 169 -23.32 -3.02 -0.10
CA ARG A 169 -23.88 -1.71 0.23
C ARG A 169 -23.28 -0.61 -0.63
N LYS A 170 -23.96 0.53 -0.60
CA LYS A 170 -23.35 1.82 -0.94
C LYS A 170 -22.86 2.46 0.34
N GLU A 171 -21.72 3.13 0.26
CA GLU A 171 -21.14 3.86 1.38
C GLU A 171 -20.56 5.19 0.91
N VAL A 172 -20.35 6.13 1.82
CA VAL A 172 -19.73 7.42 1.51
C VAL A 172 -18.41 7.50 2.24
N PHE A 173 -17.33 7.64 1.48
CA PHE A 173 -15.99 7.86 2.03
C PHE A 173 -15.64 9.35 2.02
N LEU A 174 -14.90 9.77 3.04
CA LEU A 174 -14.26 11.08 3.09
C LEU A 174 -12.93 10.99 2.37
N PHE A 175 -12.87 11.55 1.17
CA PHE A 175 -11.71 11.48 0.29
C PHE A 175 -10.95 12.80 0.28
N ASN A 176 -9.62 12.71 0.39
CA ASN A 176 -8.72 13.83 0.16
C ASN A 176 -7.62 13.39 -0.82
N LYS A 177 -7.56 14.06 -1.97
CA LYS A 177 -6.63 13.72 -3.05
C LYS A 177 -5.15 13.76 -2.66
N ASN A 178 -4.79 14.42 -1.56
CA ASN A 178 -3.41 14.55 -1.12
C ASN A 178 -2.97 13.42 -0.18
N VAL A 179 -3.93 12.63 0.32
CA VAL A 179 -3.75 11.53 1.29
C VAL A 179 -4.66 10.33 0.93
N LYS A 180 -4.57 9.88 -0.32
CA LYS A 180 -5.41 8.81 -0.89
C LYS A 180 -5.25 7.48 -0.14
N GLY A 181 -4.04 7.19 0.34
CA GLY A 181 -3.68 6.05 1.19
C GLY A 181 -4.67 5.84 2.33
N ASN A 182 -5.03 6.92 3.03
CA ASN A 182 -5.85 6.83 4.23
C ASN A 182 -7.37 6.84 4.01
N THR A 183 -7.83 6.66 2.76
CA THR A 183 -9.26 6.73 2.45
C THR A 183 -9.94 5.39 2.68
N GLY A 184 -10.83 5.33 3.66
CA GLY A 184 -11.64 4.15 3.96
C GLY A 184 -12.74 4.42 4.98
N VAL A 185 -13.27 3.34 5.55
CA VAL A 185 -14.41 3.36 6.50
C VAL A 185 -14.12 4.15 7.79
N ARG A 186 -12.83 4.40 8.09
CA ARG A 186 -12.39 5.17 9.27
C ARG A 186 -12.82 6.64 9.21
N GLY A 187 -12.92 7.22 8.01
CA GLY A 187 -13.27 8.63 7.81
C GLY A 187 -12.47 9.57 8.72
N LYS A 188 -13.17 10.33 9.58
CA LYS A 188 -12.58 11.30 10.51
C LYS A 188 -11.74 10.69 11.63
N MET A 189 -11.84 9.38 11.85
CA MET A 189 -11.04 8.67 12.87
C MET A 189 -9.61 8.38 12.40
N SER A 190 -9.33 8.54 11.10
CA SER A 190 -7.97 8.36 10.60
C SER A 190 -7.01 9.35 11.26
N SER A 191 -5.88 8.85 11.77
CA SER A 191 -4.81 9.67 12.33
C SER A 191 -4.20 10.64 11.31
N SER A 192 -4.36 10.33 10.02
CA SER A 192 -3.92 11.16 8.89
C SER A 192 -5.05 12.01 8.32
N PHE A 193 -6.22 12.06 8.97
CA PHE A 193 -7.36 12.86 8.51
C PHE A 193 -6.96 14.34 8.43
N ASP A 194 -6.94 14.85 7.20
CA ASP A 194 -6.80 16.27 6.91
C ASP A 194 -8.14 16.79 6.42
N SER A 195 -8.73 17.71 7.19
CA SER A 195 -10.01 18.36 6.86
C SER A 195 -9.92 19.32 5.68
N SER A 196 -8.71 19.65 5.22
CA SER A 196 -8.51 20.48 4.04
C SER A 196 -8.89 19.70 2.77
N GLN A 197 -9.67 20.32 1.88
CA GLN A 197 -10.01 19.74 0.56
C GLN A 197 -10.70 18.36 0.59
N VAL A 198 -11.37 18.00 1.70
CA VAL A 198 -12.14 16.75 1.79
C VAL A 198 -13.39 16.86 0.94
N VAL A 199 -13.66 15.81 0.17
CA VAL A 199 -14.90 15.62 -0.58
C VAL A 199 -15.53 14.27 -0.24
N GLU A 200 -16.84 14.20 -0.29
CA GLU A 200 -17.57 12.94 -0.15
C GLU A 200 -17.56 12.18 -1.48
N LYS A 201 -17.26 10.88 -1.43
CA LYS A 201 -17.29 9.98 -2.59
C LYS A 201 -18.19 8.80 -2.26
N GLU A 202 -19.25 8.60 -3.05
CA GLU A 202 -20.03 7.38 -2.98
C GLU A 202 -19.21 6.22 -3.56
N VAL A 203 -19.15 5.11 -2.82
CA VAL A 203 -18.44 3.90 -3.20
C VAL A 203 -19.37 2.70 -3.10
N LEU A 204 -19.06 1.66 -3.88
CA LEU A 204 -19.72 0.37 -3.79
C LEU A 204 -18.86 -0.57 -2.95
N ILE A 205 -19.51 -1.29 -2.02
CA ILE A 205 -18.90 -2.38 -1.27
C ILE A 205 -19.58 -3.69 -1.67
N LYS A 206 -18.77 -4.71 -1.96
CA LYS A 206 -19.20 -6.06 -2.28
C LYS A 206 -18.78 -7.04 -1.19
N ASN A 207 -19.51 -8.14 -1.09
CA ASN A 207 -19.24 -9.17 -0.09
C ASN A 207 -17.89 -9.85 -0.40
N ALA A 208 -16.99 -9.89 0.59
CA ALA A 208 -15.61 -10.35 0.39
C ALA A 208 -15.55 -11.85 0.10
N SER A 209 -16.28 -12.67 0.87
CA SER A 209 -16.31 -14.12 0.72
C SER A 209 -16.80 -14.54 -0.67
N SER A 210 -17.82 -13.86 -1.21
CA SER A 210 -18.35 -14.11 -2.56
C SER A 210 -17.29 -13.94 -3.66
N GLU A 211 -16.50 -12.86 -3.61
CA GLU A 211 -15.40 -12.64 -4.57
C GLU A 211 -14.26 -13.62 -4.39
N ILE A 212 -13.86 -13.92 -3.15
CA ILE A 212 -12.76 -14.86 -2.89
C ILE A 212 -13.15 -16.29 -3.31
N GLU A 213 -14.39 -16.72 -3.05
CA GLU A 213 -14.90 -18.01 -3.52
C GLU A 213 -14.89 -18.10 -5.04
N ARG A 214 -15.36 -17.05 -5.73
CA ARG A 214 -15.32 -16.96 -7.19
C ARG A 214 -13.89 -17.11 -7.69
N ILE A 215 -12.96 -16.34 -7.13
CA ILE A 215 -11.54 -16.37 -7.53
C ILE A 215 -10.91 -17.74 -7.27
N LYS A 216 -11.20 -18.36 -6.11
CA LYS A 216 -10.71 -19.71 -5.81
C LYS A 216 -11.25 -20.74 -6.80
N LYS A 217 -12.53 -20.66 -7.15
CA LYS A 217 -13.17 -21.55 -8.13
C LYS A 217 -12.56 -21.40 -9.52
N GLU A 218 -12.22 -20.18 -9.93
CA GLU A 218 -11.53 -19.91 -11.20
C GLU A 218 -10.07 -20.41 -11.21
N ASN A 219 -9.45 -20.60 -10.04
CA ASN A 219 -8.04 -20.96 -9.91
C ASN A 219 -7.84 -22.09 -8.86
N PRO A 220 -8.37 -23.30 -9.11
CA PRO A 220 -8.47 -24.35 -8.09
C PRO A 220 -7.11 -24.89 -7.61
N PHE A 221 -6.09 -24.84 -8.46
CA PHE A 221 -4.76 -25.42 -8.19
C PHE A 221 -3.72 -24.42 -7.67
N SER A 222 -4.06 -23.13 -7.63
CA SER A 222 -3.15 -22.09 -7.17
C SER A 222 -3.37 -21.82 -5.68
N LYS A 223 -2.29 -21.44 -5.00
CA LYS A 223 -2.33 -20.90 -3.65
C LYS A 223 -2.99 -19.52 -3.68
N ILE A 224 -3.92 -19.27 -2.75
CA ILE A 224 -4.57 -17.97 -2.64
C ILE A 224 -3.85 -17.16 -1.58
N VAL A 225 -3.26 -16.03 -2.01
CA VAL A 225 -2.63 -15.07 -1.12
C VAL A 225 -3.46 -13.80 -1.14
N VAL A 226 -3.78 -13.26 0.03
CA VAL A 226 -4.53 -12.01 0.16
C VAL A 226 -3.60 -10.94 0.72
N LYS A 227 -3.35 -9.89 -0.06
CA LYS A 227 -2.87 -8.61 0.48
C LYS A 227 -4.09 -7.79 0.88
N MET A 228 -4.11 -7.29 2.10
CA MET A 228 -5.23 -6.51 2.62
C MET A 228 -4.69 -5.30 3.39
N ASP A 229 -5.03 -4.13 2.89
CA ASP A 229 -4.78 -2.85 3.53
C ASP A 229 -5.89 -1.94 2.99
N CYS A 230 -6.97 -1.85 3.76
CA CYS A 230 -8.24 -1.28 3.29
C CYS A 230 -8.84 -0.28 4.29
N GLU A 231 -7.96 0.32 5.11
CA GLU A 231 -8.28 1.46 5.96
C GLU A 231 -9.51 1.24 6.85
N GLY A 232 -9.53 0.11 7.56
CA GLY A 232 -10.49 -0.19 8.63
C GLY A 232 -11.53 -1.28 8.31
N ALA A 233 -11.69 -1.63 7.03
CA ALA A 233 -12.64 -2.68 6.63
C ALA A 233 -12.13 -4.10 6.93
N GLU A 234 -10.88 -4.25 7.41
CA GLU A 234 -10.25 -5.55 7.66
C GLU A 234 -11.11 -6.40 8.58
N TYR A 235 -11.62 -5.81 9.67
CA TYR A 235 -12.39 -6.54 10.68
C TYR A 235 -13.72 -7.07 10.16
N GLU A 236 -14.44 -6.29 9.34
CA GLU A 236 -15.71 -6.76 8.78
C GLU A 236 -15.48 -7.78 7.67
N ILE A 237 -14.37 -7.68 6.95
CA ILE A 237 -13.96 -8.73 6.01
C ILE A 237 -13.65 -10.01 6.76
N PHE A 238 -12.86 -9.98 7.84
CA PHE A 238 -12.57 -11.17 8.64
C PHE A 238 -13.84 -11.79 9.25
N GLU A 239 -14.78 -10.96 9.71
CA GLU A 239 -16.09 -11.43 10.19
C GLU A 239 -16.87 -12.18 9.09
N ASP A 240 -16.87 -11.66 7.87
CA ASP A 240 -17.50 -12.30 6.71
C ASP A 240 -16.82 -13.62 6.34
N LEU A 241 -15.48 -13.63 6.28
CA LEU A 241 -14.70 -14.82 5.93
C LEU A 241 -14.86 -15.95 6.96
N GLU A 242 -15.03 -15.60 8.23
CA GLU A 242 -15.33 -16.56 9.30
C GLU A 242 -16.75 -17.10 9.17
N GLN A 243 -17.76 -16.23 9.06
CA GLN A 243 -19.18 -16.63 8.99
C GLN A 243 -19.50 -17.49 7.76
N SER A 244 -18.86 -17.20 6.63
CA SER A 244 -18.99 -17.96 5.38
C SER A 244 -18.09 -19.20 5.32
N ASN A 245 -17.16 -19.37 6.27
CA ASN A 245 -16.06 -20.35 6.19
C ASN A 245 -15.14 -20.17 4.95
N CYS A 246 -15.25 -19.05 4.22
CA CYS A 246 -14.44 -18.76 3.03
C CYS A 246 -12.96 -18.55 3.37
N ILE A 247 -12.62 -18.21 4.62
CA ILE A 247 -11.22 -18.14 5.09
C ILE A 247 -10.43 -19.42 4.79
N GLN A 248 -11.11 -20.58 4.68
CA GLN A 248 -10.49 -21.85 4.35
C GLN A 248 -9.90 -21.90 2.94
N ASN A 249 -10.37 -21.04 2.03
CA ASN A 249 -9.87 -20.93 0.66
C ASN A 249 -8.56 -20.14 0.55
N ILE A 250 -8.13 -19.48 1.63
CA ILE A 250 -6.96 -18.61 1.67
C ILE A 250 -5.79 -19.36 2.29
N ASP A 251 -4.61 -19.24 1.69
CA ASP A 251 -3.38 -19.89 2.14
C ASP A 251 -2.47 -18.92 2.91
N CYS A 252 -2.54 -17.62 2.61
CA CYS A 252 -1.70 -16.61 3.22
C CYS A 252 -2.38 -15.23 3.26
N PHE A 253 -2.12 -14.47 4.32
CA PHE A 253 -2.46 -13.06 4.43
C PHE A 253 -1.19 -12.20 4.59
N LEU A 254 -1.16 -11.09 3.86
CA LEU A 254 -0.24 -9.96 4.04
C LEU A 254 -1.13 -8.76 4.39
N LEU A 255 -1.28 -8.49 5.68
CA LEU A 255 -2.36 -7.66 6.20
C LEU A 255 -1.81 -6.46 6.97
N GLU A 256 -2.31 -5.26 6.66
CA GLU A 256 -2.22 -4.10 7.53
C GLU A 256 -3.57 -3.85 8.21
N TRP A 257 -3.59 -3.76 9.54
CA TRP A 257 -4.80 -3.48 10.30
C TRP A 257 -4.80 -2.07 10.86
N HIS A 258 -6.00 -1.52 11.04
CA HIS A 258 -6.21 -0.15 11.49
C HIS A 258 -7.11 -0.06 12.74
N ASP A 259 -6.74 0.76 13.71
CA ASP A 259 -7.47 1.16 14.93
C ASP A 259 -7.79 0.08 15.98
N LYS A 260 -8.46 -1.02 15.65
CA LYS A 260 -8.99 -1.98 16.65
C LYS A 260 -7.95 -3.00 17.17
N GLY A 261 -6.71 -2.91 16.69
CA GLY A 261 -5.61 -3.80 17.10
C GLY A 261 -5.62 -5.16 16.41
N SER A 262 -4.52 -5.90 16.55
CA SER A 262 -4.37 -7.23 15.93
C SER A 262 -5.24 -8.33 16.57
N LYS A 263 -5.59 -8.20 17.85
CA LYS A 263 -6.23 -9.30 18.63
C LYS A 263 -7.49 -9.90 18.00
N PRO A 264 -8.47 -9.12 17.50
CA PRO A 264 -9.67 -9.69 16.88
C PRO A 264 -9.34 -10.54 15.64
N ILE A 265 -8.38 -10.08 14.83
CA ILE A 265 -7.97 -10.76 13.60
C ILE A 265 -7.16 -12.01 13.93
N ASN A 266 -6.20 -11.91 14.86
CA ASN A 266 -5.39 -13.03 15.32
C ASN A 266 -6.24 -14.19 15.82
N LYS A 267 -7.32 -13.89 16.56
CA LYS A 267 -8.26 -14.91 17.04
C LYS A 267 -8.86 -15.72 15.88
N VAL A 268 -9.40 -15.03 14.87
CA VAL A 268 -9.99 -15.69 13.69
C VAL A 268 -8.93 -16.52 12.93
N LEU A 269 -7.71 -16.00 12.80
CA LEU A 269 -6.59 -16.72 12.19
C LEU A 269 -6.23 -18.01 12.94
N GLU A 270 -6.11 -17.94 14.27
CA GLU A 270 -5.77 -19.10 15.13
C GLU A 270 -6.86 -20.18 15.06
N GLU A 271 -8.12 -19.78 15.19
CA GLU A 271 -9.28 -20.68 15.14
C GLU A 271 -9.42 -21.37 13.77
N ASN A 272 -8.83 -20.80 12.71
CA ASN A 272 -8.82 -21.34 11.35
C ASN A 272 -7.48 -21.97 10.93
N GLY A 273 -6.57 -22.23 11.87
CA GLY A 273 -5.35 -23.00 11.65
C GLY A 273 -4.20 -22.24 11.00
N PHE A 274 -4.18 -20.91 11.10
CA PHE A 274 -3.06 -20.10 10.63
C PHE A 274 -2.01 -19.91 11.73
N GLY A 275 -0.73 -20.03 11.37
CA GLY A 275 0.37 -19.41 12.10
C GLY A 275 0.56 -17.97 11.62
N TYR A 276 1.02 -17.06 12.48
CA TYR A 276 1.24 -15.68 12.08
C TYR A 276 2.41 -14.99 12.80
N PHE A 277 2.98 -13.97 12.15
CA PHE A 277 3.82 -12.95 12.74
C PHE A 277 3.03 -11.64 12.78
N SER A 278 3.04 -10.94 13.91
CA SER A 278 2.34 -9.67 14.07
C SER A 278 3.29 -8.61 14.66
N GLN A 279 3.27 -7.42 14.06
CA GLN A 279 4.10 -6.29 14.46
C GLN A 279 3.26 -5.01 14.50
N ASN A 280 3.36 -4.25 15.59
CA ASN A 280 2.78 -2.91 15.65
C ASN A 280 3.71 -1.95 14.89
N LEU A 281 3.16 -1.19 13.95
CA LEU A 281 3.87 -0.10 13.28
C LEU A 281 3.69 1.22 14.05
N SER A 282 2.52 1.42 14.64
CA SER A 282 2.17 2.57 15.46
C SER A 282 1.22 2.17 16.60
N HIS A 283 0.62 3.15 17.28
CA HIS A 283 -0.37 2.85 18.32
C HIS A 283 -1.70 2.32 17.75
N ASN A 284 -2.02 2.63 16.49
CA ASN A 284 -3.29 2.32 15.84
C ASN A 284 -3.11 1.59 14.51
N THR A 285 -1.89 1.22 14.12
CA THR A 285 -1.67 0.43 12.91
C THR A 285 -0.62 -0.65 13.15
N GLY A 286 -0.73 -1.75 12.42
CA GLY A 286 0.25 -2.83 12.47
C GLY A 286 0.07 -3.83 11.34
N MET A 287 1.10 -4.65 11.17
CA MET A 287 1.18 -5.69 10.16
C MET A 287 0.93 -7.07 10.76
N ILE A 288 0.26 -7.93 9.99
CA ILE A 288 0.11 -9.35 10.26
C ILE A 288 0.49 -10.11 8.98
N TYR A 289 1.38 -11.07 9.13
CA TYR A 289 1.75 -12.02 8.09
C TYR A 289 1.28 -13.39 8.57
N ALA A 290 0.24 -13.93 7.95
CA ALA A 290 -0.35 -15.19 8.37
C ALA A 290 -0.23 -16.23 7.27
N TYR A 291 0.12 -17.46 7.63
CA TYR A 291 0.20 -18.59 6.71
C TYR A 291 -0.59 -19.77 7.27
N LYS A 292 -1.31 -20.48 6.41
CA LYS A 292 -2.07 -21.65 6.82
C LYS A 292 -1.11 -22.80 7.14
N ASN A 293 -1.19 -23.34 8.34
CA ASN A 293 -0.38 -24.50 8.71
C ASN A 293 -0.77 -25.69 7.83
N LYS A 294 0.21 -26.40 7.28
CA LYS A 294 -0.05 -27.73 6.69
C LYS A 294 -0.37 -28.66 7.86
N ILE A 295 -1.63 -29.09 7.94
CA ILE A 295 -2.07 -30.19 8.83
C ILE A 295 -1.55 -31.50 8.26
#